data_AF-A0A3N5SXZ1-F1
#
_entry.id   AF-A0A3N5SXZ1-F1
#
_cell.length_a   1.000
_cell.length_b   1.000
_cell.length_c   1.000
_cell.angle_alpha   90.00
_cell.angle_beta   90.00
_cell.angle_gamma   90.00
#
_symmetry.space_group_name_H-M   'P 1'
#
loop_
_entity.id
_entity.type
_entity.pdbx_description
1 polymer ?
#
loop_
_entity_poly.entity_id
_entity_poly.type
_entity_poly.pdbx_seq_one_letter_code
_entity_poly.pdbx_strand_id
1 'polypeptide(L)'
;PANGQPIVTPTQDIVLGIFYLTMELPEAAGTGSYFDEESEMLRSIDCGQINIRSKIKYWMDGQFVETTAGRLLFNNLLPDGYPFVNTVVNDKGLSKIISNIFRTYGPTATVKVLDEIKEAGYKYATLFAPTISVSDIVVPSKKPEIITEADKKVEEIENEYRNGYITNEERYNRVINVWTNTNEIIADNMLEELEKNRNGLNPIYLMAQSGARGSKQQIRQLAGMRGLMAKPSGEIIDVPIRANFREGLTVIEYFISNNGASKGLADTALKTADAGYLTRRLVDIAQDVVTTMDDCGTTVGIDLIPIKEGDEVIESLGSRALGRTLLYDLENPVTGELICKADEIITEEVAAKIDELNIDSIEIRSVLTCEARHGACAKCYGRNLATARPVDIGEAVGIIAAQSIGQPGTQLTMRTFHIGGIASRSVEESEVKLNYTVYLNNLTFRTIRTEDKKTISVRRGYMVVQRVVAEIPLKGDTEAVVSEGDKIYAGSIVAKDPSGEGIAAKNAGFIKIEKKKIYVLGDPHSIPVNVGTEIYAKEGR
;
A
#
# COMPACT_ATOMS: atom_id res chain seq x y z
N PRO A 1 -14.55 -13.36 -6.45
CA PRO A 1 -14.20 -13.57 -7.88
C PRO A 1 -13.12 -12.60 -8.40
N ALA A 2 -13.10 -11.34 -7.98
CA ALA A 2 -12.15 -10.35 -8.52
C ALA A 2 -10.67 -10.63 -8.19
N ASN A 3 -10.37 -11.07 -6.95
CA ASN A 3 -9.00 -11.18 -6.42
C ASN A 3 -8.73 -12.50 -5.67
N GLY A 4 -9.72 -13.39 -5.59
CA GLY A 4 -9.64 -14.67 -4.88
C GLY A 4 -9.39 -14.60 -3.37
N GLN A 5 -9.55 -13.42 -2.76
CA GLN A 5 -9.55 -13.30 -1.30
C GLN A 5 -10.92 -13.71 -0.74
N PRO A 6 -10.95 -14.33 0.46
CA PRO A 6 -12.21 -14.64 1.13
C PRO A 6 -13.03 -13.36 1.36
N ILE A 7 -14.28 -13.34 0.91
CA ILE A 7 -15.22 -12.24 1.17
C ILE A 7 -15.85 -12.40 2.57
N VAL A 8 -16.05 -13.64 3.00
CA VAL A 8 -16.58 -13.97 4.32
C VAL A 8 -15.43 -13.91 5.33
N THR A 9 -15.06 -12.68 5.70
CA THR A 9 -14.15 -12.43 6.82
C THR A 9 -14.94 -11.87 7.99
N PRO A 10 -14.57 -12.21 9.24
CA PRO A 10 -15.15 -11.58 10.42
C PRO A 10 -14.95 -10.07 10.36
N THR A 11 -15.98 -9.31 10.76
CA THR A 11 -15.96 -7.85 10.76
C THR A 11 -16.45 -7.31 12.11
N GLN A 12 -16.12 -6.04 12.39
CA GLN A 12 -16.63 -5.30 13.55
C GLN A 12 -16.38 -6.04 14.87
N ASP A 13 -17.43 -6.31 15.64
CA ASP A 13 -17.37 -6.80 17.01
C ASP A 13 -16.65 -8.15 17.13
N ILE A 14 -16.77 -9.02 16.11
CA ILE A 14 -16.08 -10.32 16.11
C ILE A 14 -14.56 -10.09 16.12
N VAL A 15 -14.07 -9.18 15.26
CA VAL A 15 -12.66 -8.82 15.21
C VAL A 15 -12.21 -8.20 16.52
N LEU A 16 -13.02 -7.32 17.10
CA LEU A 16 -12.71 -6.68 18.38
C LEU A 16 -12.59 -7.70 19.52
N GLY A 17 -13.46 -8.70 19.56
CA GLY A 17 -13.41 -9.79 20.55
C GLY A 17 -12.17 -10.66 20.42
N ILE A 18 -11.79 -11.04 19.19
CA ILE A 18 -10.56 -11.80 18.92
C ILE A 18 -9.31 -10.97 19.20
N PHE A 19 -9.32 -9.69 18.84
CA PHE A 19 -8.25 -8.77 19.15
C PHE A 19 -8.07 -8.65 20.68
N TYR A 20 -9.17 -8.47 21.42
CA TYR A 20 -9.17 -8.45 22.87
C TYR A 20 -8.61 -9.77 23.45
N LEU A 21 -9.04 -10.92 22.92
CA LEU A 21 -8.58 -12.24 23.36
C LEU A 21 -7.07 -12.43 23.18
N THR A 22 -6.51 -11.97 22.04
CA THR A 22 -5.11 -12.21 21.67
C THR A 22 -4.15 -11.13 22.16
N MET A 23 -4.68 -9.98 22.62
CA MET A 23 -3.91 -8.88 23.18
C MET A 23 -3.27 -9.27 24.52
N GLU A 24 -2.04 -8.80 24.74
CA GLU A 24 -1.34 -8.96 26.02
C GLU A 24 -1.61 -7.75 26.91
N LEU A 25 -1.82 -8.00 28.21
CA LEU A 25 -1.96 -6.94 29.20
C LEU A 25 -0.69 -6.89 30.07
N PRO A 26 0.09 -5.80 30.00
CA PRO A 26 1.29 -5.67 30.82
C PRO A 26 0.93 -5.65 32.30
N GLU A 27 1.73 -6.34 33.12
CA GLU A 27 1.59 -6.42 34.58
C GLU A 27 0.26 -7.02 35.08
N ALA A 28 -0.38 -7.87 34.27
CA ALA A 28 -1.58 -8.58 34.69
C ALA A 28 -1.32 -9.63 35.78
N ALA A 29 -2.34 -9.94 36.59
CA ALA A 29 -2.27 -11.00 37.60
C ALA A 29 -1.87 -12.34 36.97
N GLY A 30 -0.90 -13.04 37.58
CA GLY A 30 -0.40 -14.32 37.08
C GLY A 30 0.65 -14.23 35.98
N THR A 31 1.19 -13.04 35.68
CA THR A 31 2.30 -12.88 34.74
C THR A 31 3.52 -13.69 35.17
N GLY A 32 4.08 -14.48 34.24
CA GLY A 32 5.25 -15.32 34.49
C GLY A 32 4.95 -16.71 35.07
N SER A 33 3.67 -17.08 35.18
CA SER A 33 3.26 -18.42 35.60
C SER A 33 3.60 -19.47 34.55
N TYR A 34 3.85 -20.69 35.00
CA TYR A 34 4.18 -21.85 34.18
C TYR A 34 3.00 -22.80 34.14
N PHE A 35 2.68 -23.30 32.95
CA PHE A 35 1.64 -24.29 32.75
C PHE A 35 2.14 -25.38 31.80
N ASP A 36 1.77 -26.61 32.11
CA ASP A 36 1.98 -27.78 31.26
C ASP A 36 0.66 -28.32 30.68
N GLU A 37 -0.47 -28.05 31.33
CA GLU A 37 -1.79 -28.48 30.88
C GLU A 37 -2.77 -27.31 30.68
N GLU A 38 -3.54 -27.36 29.58
CA GLU A 38 -4.56 -26.34 29.29
C GLU A 38 -5.69 -26.33 30.34
N SER A 39 -6.06 -27.49 30.87
CA SER A 39 -7.15 -27.60 31.85
C SER A 39 -6.82 -26.92 33.18
N GLU A 40 -5.55 -26.95 33.59
CA GLU A 40 -5.05 -26.24 34.78
C GLU A 40 -5.05 -24.72 34.54
N MET A 41 -4.63 -24.29 33.35
CA MET A 41 -4.65 -22.89 32.94
C MET A 41 -6.09 -22.33 32.97
N LEU A 42 -7.05 -23.05 32.39
CA LEU A 42 -8.47 -22.66 32.41
C LEU A 42 -9.03 -22.55 33.83
N ARG A 43 -8.74 -23.53 34.70
CA ARG A 43 -9.16 -23.47 36.11
C ARG A 43 -8.55 -22.28 36.84
N SER A 44 -7.30 -21.94 36.54
CA SER A 44 -6.59 -20.81 37.13
C SER A 44 -7.22 -19.47 36.72
N ILE A 45 -7.75 -19.38 35.49
CA ILE A 45 -8.53 -18.24 35.02
C ILE A 45 -9.88 -18.17 35.74
N ASP A 46 -10.59 -19.30 35.84
CA ASP A 46 -11.89 -19.37 36.52
C ASP A 46 -11.79 -19.01 38.01
N CYS A 47 -10.68 -19.38 38.66
CA CYS A 47 -10.38 -19.00 40.04
C CYS A 47 -9.90 -17.54 40.19
N GLY A 48 -9.70 -16.82 39.08
CA GLY A 48 -9.23 -15.44 39.07
C GLY A 48 -7.75 -15.26 39.44
N GLN A 49 -6.95 -16.33 39.45
CA GLN A 49 -5.51 -16.26 39.73
C GLN A 49 -4.74 -15.66 38.55
N ILE A 50 -5.24 -15.86 37.33
CA ILE A 50 -4.62 -15.41 36.09
C ILE A 50 -5.63 -14.70 35.22
N ASN A 51 -5.22 -13.60 34.60
CA ASN A 51 -6.02 -12.96 33.55
C ASN A 51 -5.80 -13.68 32.21
N ILE A 52 -6.85 -13.79 31.40
CA ILE A 52 -6.77 -14.40 30.06
C ILE A 52 -5.70 -13.75 29.16
N ARG A 53 -5.34 -12.49 29.43
CA ARG A 53 -4.33 -11.71 28.69
C ARG A 53 -2.97 -11.62 29.39
N SER A 54 -2.78 -12.33 30.50
CA SER A 54 -1.49 -12.38 31.20
C SER A 54 -0.47 -13.16 30.39
N LYS A 55 0.79 -12.72 30.43
CA LYS A 55 1.90 -13.43 29.81
C LYS A 55 2.27 -14.67 30.63
N ILE A 56 2.18 -15.84 30.03
CA ILE A 56 2.44 -17.15 30.64
C ILE A 56 3.52 -17.91 29.86
N LYS A 57 4.14 -18.89 30.50
CA LYS A 57 5.04 -19.86 29.86
C LYS A 57 4.34 -21.20 29.77
N TYR A 58 3.99 -21.60 28.55
CA TYR A 58 3.29 -22.85 28.29
C TYR A 58 4.25 -23.91 27.74
N TRP A 59 4.15 -25.14 28.23
CA TRP A 59 4.94 -26.26 27.74
C TRP A 59 4.34 -26.81 26.44
N MET A 60 5.05 -26.64 25.32
CA MET A 60 4.62 -27.11 24.00
C MET A 60 5.81 -27.72 23.25
N ASP A 61 5.63 -28.91 22.68
CA ASP A 61 6.62 -29.61 21.84
C ASP A 61 8.04 -29.69 22.45
N GLY A 62 8.12 -29.90 23.77
CA GLY A 62 9.37 -30.06 24.50
C GLY A 62 10.10 -28.77 24.86
N GLN A 63 9.48 -27.60 24.66
CA GLN A 63 10.02 -26.29 25.05
C GLN A 63 8.96 -25.42 25.74
N PHE A 64 9.42 -24.49 26.59
CA PHE A 64 8.54 -23.45 27.14
C PHE A 64 8.42 -22.29 26.15
N VAL A 65 7.20 -22.06 25.67
CA VAL A 65 6.88 -20.94 24.78
C VAL A 65 6.20 -19.82 25.59
N GLU A 66 6.67 -18.58 25.41
CA GLU A 66 6.02 -17.41 26.02
C GLU A 66 4.78 -17.03 25.21
N THR A 67 3.60 -17.11 25.82
CA THR A 67 2.32 -16.81 25.16
C THR A 67 1.31 -16.21 26.14
N THR A 68 0.06 -16.05 25.74
CA THR A 68 -1.06 -15.68 26.63
C THR A 68 -2.09 -16.80 26.62
N ALA A 69 -2.85 -16.94 27.72
CA ALA A 69 -3.94 -17.90 27.78
C ALA A 69 -4.97 -17.68 26.66
N GLY A 70 -5.28 -16.42 26.32
CA GLY A 70 -6.18 -16.09 25.23
C GLY A 70 -5.66 -16.52 23.86
N ARG A 71 -4.34 -16.45 23.61
CA ARG A 71 -3.75 -16.98 22.38
C ARG A 71 -3.84 -18.51 22.32
N LEU A 72 -3.64 -19.22 23.44
CA LEU A 72 -3.87 -20.67 23.48
C LEU A 72 -5.32 -21.01 23.12
N LEU A 73 -6.27 -20.33 23.74
CA LEU A 73 -7.71 -20.52 23.45
C LEU A 73 -8.07 -20.18 22.01
N PHE A 74 -7.41 -19.18 21.42
CA PHE A 74 -7.58 -18.87 20.00
C PHE A 74 -7.05 -19.98 19.09
N ASN A 75 -5.90 -20.57 19.43
CA ASN A 75 -5.31 -21.65 18.64
C ASN A 75 -6.16 -22.93 18.64
N ASN A 76 -6.93 -23.18 19.70
CA ASN A 76 -7.88 -24.30 19.75
C ASN A 76 -9.07 -24.15 18.78
N LEU A 77 -9.33 -22.94 18.29
CA LEU A 77 -10.34 -22.68 17.25
C LEU A 77 -9.80 -22.97 15.84
N LEU A 78 -8.49 -23.19 15.71
CA LEU A 78 -7.83 -23.45 14.44
C LEU A 78 -7.80 -24.96 14.18
N PRO A 79 -7.76 -25.39 12.90
CA PRO A 79 -7.78 -26.81 12.58
C PRO A 79 -6.47 -27.49 13.03
N ASP A 80 -6.58 -28.77 13.39
CA ASP A 80 -5.45 -29.61 13.79
C ASP A 80 -4.33 -29.57 12.73
N GLY A 81 -3.10 -29.25 13.17
CA GLY A 81 -1.93 -29.12 12.31
C GLY A 81 -1.67 -27.70 11.77
N TYR A 82 -2.50 -26.72 12.10
CA TYR A 82 -2.21 -25.31 11.77
C TYR A 82 -1.06 -24.76 12.66
N PRO A 83 -0.15 -23.94 12.12
CA PRO A 83 0.93 -23.35 12.90
C PRO A 83 0.43 -22.49 14.07
N PHE A 84 1.10 -22.59 15.21
CA PHE A 84 0.73 -21.84 16.41
C PHE A 84 0.83 -20.32 16.18
N VAL A 85 -0.29 -19.62 16.37
CA VAL A 85 -0.40 -18.17 16.21
C VAL A 85 -0.11 -17.49 17.55
N ASN A 86 1.09 -16.93 17.69
CA ASN A 86 1.53 -16.22 18.89
C ASN A 86 1.65 -14.70 18.71
N THR A 87 0.77 -14.11 17.92
CA THR A 87 0.74 -12.66 17.66
C THR A 87 -0.63 -12.09 17.97
N VAL A 88 -0.71 -10.77 18.14
CA VAL A 88 -2.00 -10.07 18.27
C VAL A 88 -2.69 -10.08 16.91
N VAL A 89 -3.95 -10.52 16.88
CA VAL A 89 -4.69 -10.73 15.64
C VAL A 89 -5.62 -9.54 15.40
N ASN A 90 -5.33 -8.75 14.37
CA ASN A 90 -6.21 -7.69 13.84
C ASN A 90 -7.06 -8.20 12.65
N ASP A 91 -7.91 -7.34 12.09
CA ASP A 91 -8.76 -7.63 10.92
C ASP A 91 -7.98 -8.25 9.74
N LYS A 92 -6.81 -7.66 9.41
CA LYS A 92 -5.93 -8.11 8.33
C LYS A 92 -5.27 -9.45 8.65
N GLY A 93 -4.79 -9.60 9.87
CA GLY A 93 -4.19 -10.84 10.37
C GLY A 93 -5.20 -11.99 10.32
N LEU A 94 -6.43 -11.75 10.79
CA LEU A 94 -7.51 -12.73 10.77
C LEU A 94 -7.88 -13.12 9.33
N SER A 95 -8.00 -12.14 8.44
CA SER A 95 -8.26 -12.38 7.01
C SER A 95 -7.16 -13.23 6.36
N LYS A 96 -5.89 -12.99 6.72
CA LYS A 96 -4.75 -13.79 6.24
C LYS A 96 -4.78 -15.23 6.76
N ILE A 97 -5.11 -15.41 8.04
CA ILE A 97 -5.26 -16.74 8.67
C ILE A 97 -6.36 -17.53 7.95
N ILE A 98 -7.55 -16.94 7.78
CA ILE A 98 -8.69 -17.59 7.10
C ILE A 98 -8.35 -17.92 5.64
N SER A 99 -7.67 -17.02 4.93
CA SER A 99 -7.23 -17.26 3.55
C SER A 99 -6.26 -18.44 3.46
N ASN A 100 -5.34 -18.57 4.42
CA ASN A 100 -4.43 -19.72 4.50
C ASN A 100 -5.20 -21.02 4.78
N ILE A 101 -6.10 -21.01 5.77
CA ILE A 101 -6.93 -22.18 6.11
C ILE A 101 -7.77 -22.65 4.92
N PHE A 102 -8.38 -21.72 4.18
CA PHE A 102 -9.15 -22.02 2.98
C PHE A 102 -8.34 -22.73 1.90
N ARG A 103 -7.07 -22.35 1.75
CA ARG A 103 -6.18 -22.93 0.75
C ARG A 103 -5.66 -24.31 1.17
N THR A 104 -5.23 -24.47 2.42
CA THR A 104 -4.57 -25.69 2.89
C THR A 104 -5.56 -26.78 3.30
N TYR A 105 -6.65 -26.43 3.97
CA TYR A 105 -7.62 -27.39 4.53
C TYR A 105 -8.94 -27.44 3.76
N GLY A 106 -9.13 -26.51 2.82
CA GLY A 106 -10.31 -26.45 1.96
C GLY A 106 -11.55 -25.82 2.60
N PRO A 107 -12.66 -25.76 1.85
CA PRO A 107 -13.85 -24.99 2.22
C PRO A 107 -14.55 -25.52 3.48
N THR A 108 -14.67 -26.84 3.64
CA THR A 108 -15.42 -27.44 4.75
C THR A 108 -14.80 -27.15 6.10
N ALA A 109 -13.47 -27.23 6.21
CA ALA A 109 -12.74 -26.89 7.43
C ALA A 109 -12.84 -25.39 7.73
N THR A 110 -12.75 -24.55 6.70
CA THR A 110 -12.81 -23.09 6.85
C THR A 110 -14.16 -22.63 7.38
N VAL A 111 -15.26 -23.23 6.92
CA VAL A 111 -16.61 -22.88 7.42
C VAL A 111 -16.74 -23.18 8.91
N LYS A 112 -16.26 -24.34 9.38
CA LYS A 112 -16.27 -24.68 10.81
C LYS A 112 -15.49 -23.67 11.65
N VAL A 113 -14.26 -23.37 11.22
CA VAL A 113 -13.38 -22.40 11.88
C VAL A 113 -14.01 -21.01 11.89
N LEU A 114 -14.67 -20.59 10.82
CA LEU A 114 -15.39 -19.30 10.77
C LEU A 114 -16.52 -19.23 11.81
N ASP A 115 -17.29 -20.31 11.97
CA ASP A 115 -18.34 -20.38 12.99
C ASP A 115 -17.78 -20.36 14.41
N GLU A 116 -16.69 -21.07 14.67
CA GLU A 116 -15.99 -21.07 15.96
C GLU A 116 -15.39 -19.69 16.30
N ILE A 117 -14.76 -19.03 15.32
CA ILE A 117 -14.26 -17.66 15.47
C ILE A 117 -15.39 -16.68 15.74
N LYS A 118 -16.53 -16.84 15.06
CA LYS A 118 -17.73 -16.00 15.29
C LYS A 118 -18.23 -16.14 16.73
N GLU A 119 -18.39 -17.36 17.22
CA GLU A 119 -18.85 -17.61 18.60
C GLU A 119 -17.86 -17.08 19.65
N ALA A 120 -16.56 -17.38 19.48
CA ALA A 120 -15.51 -16.87 20.36
C ALA A 120 -15.45 -15.33 20.33
N GLY A 121 -15.48 -14.74 19.14
CA GLY A 121 -15.44 -13.29 18.96
C GLY A 121 -16.60 -12.60 19.68
N TYR A 122 -17.85 -13.07 19.53
CA TYR A 122 -18.99 -12.50 20.26
C TYR A 122 -18.89 -12.70 21.77
N LYS A 123 -18.44 -13.88 22.23
CA LYS A 123 -18.24 -14.15 23.66
C LYS A 123 -17.25 -13.17 24.28
N TYR A 124 -16.07 -13.02 23.68
CA TYR A 124 -15.01 -12.16 24.21
C TYR A 124 -15.28 -10.67 23.97
N ALA A 125 -15.99 -10.29 22.91
CA ALA A 125 -16.48 -8.91 22.74
C ALA A 125 -17.47 -8.52 23.84
N THR A 126 -18.35 -9.45 24.23
CA THR A 126 -19.30 -9.24 25.34
C THR A 126 -18.57 -9.10 26.67
N LEU A 127 -17.55 -9.92 26.93
CA LEU A 127 -16.71 -9.84 28.13
C LEU A 127 -15.86 -8.56 28.17
N PHE A 128 -15.37 -8.11 27.01
CA PHE A 128 -14.64 -6.85 26.90
C PHE A 128 -15.53 -5.65 27.22
N ALA A 129 -16.82 -5.72 26.85
CA ALA A 129 -17.81 -4.67 27.07
C ALA A 129 -17.30 -3.26 26.67
N PRO A 130 -16.86 -3.07 25.41
CA PRO A 130 -16.35 -1.78 24.96
C PRO A 130 -17.44 -0.71 25.10
N THR A 131 -17.05 0.44 25.66
CA THR A 131 -17.91 1.63 25.74
C THR A 131 -17.23 2.80 25.07
N ILE A 132 -18.04 3.76 24.61
CA ILE A 132 -17.56 5.03 24.11
C ILE A 132 -18.19 6.15 24.93
N SER A 133 -17.36 6.98 25.52
CA SER A 133 -17.74 8.15 26.28
C SER A 133 -16.96 9.36 25.83
N VAL A 134 -17.46 10.55 26.16
CA VAL A 134 -16.72 11.80 25.93
C VAL A 134 -15.35 11.77 26.61
N SER A 135 -15.23 11.07 27.75
CA SER A 135 -13.98 10.95 28.50
C SER A 135 -12.89 10.16 27.76
N ASP A 136 -13.28 9.26 26.85
CA ASP A 136 -12.34 8.42 26.09
C ASP A 136 -11.71 9.18 24.91
N ILE A 137 -12.31 10.29 24.45
CA ILE A 137 -11.85 11.08 23.31
C ILE A 137 -10.78 12.09 23.75
N VAL A 138 -9.53 11.69 23.93
CA VAL A 138 -8.48 12.59 24.46
C VAL A 138 -8.05 13.62 23.42
N VAL A 139 -8.17 14.93 23.73
CA VAL A 139 -7.66 16.02 22.88
C VAL A 139 -6.19 16.27 23.23
N PRO A 140 -5.28 16.37 22.23
CA PRO A 140 -3.85 16.56 22.48
C PRO A 140 -3.55 17.84 23.25
N SER A 141 -2.73 17.77 24.29
CA SER A 141 -2.41 18.96 25.10
C SER A 141 -1.57 19.98 24.33
N LYS A 142 -0.74 19.50 23.39
CA LYS A 142 0.12 20.33 22.53
C LYS A 142 -0.62 21.03 21.39
N LYS A 143 -1.90 20.71 21.16
CA LYS A 143 -2.69 21.25 20.04
C LYS A 143 -2.67 22.79 19.96
N PRO A 144 -2.88 23.56 21.05
CA PRO A 144 -2.89 25.03 20.99
C PRO A 144 -1.53 25.62 20.57
N GLU A 145 -0.43 25.01 21.01
CA GLU A 145 0.93 25.44 20.66
C GLU A 145 1.18 25.25 19.16
N ILE A 146 0.82 24.08 18.62
CA ILE A 146 0.96 23.75 17.20
C ILE A 146 0.14 24.70 16.31
N ILE A 147 -1.09 25.02 16.73
CA ILE A 147 -1.94 25.98 15.99
C ILE A 147 -1.31 27.38 16.01
N THR A 148 -0.75 27.81 17.13
CA THR A 148 -0.12 29.14 17.25
C THR A 148 1.13 29.23 16.38
N GLU A 149 1.92 28.15 16.26
CA GLU A 149 3.07 28.09 15.35
C GLU A 149 2.63 28.16 13.88
N ALA A 150 1.56 27.44 13.52
CA ALA A 150 1.01 27.49 12.17
C ALA A 150 0.47 28.88 11.81
N ASP A 151 -0.23 29.55 12.74
CA ASP A 151 -0.73 30.91 12.55
C ASP A 151 0.40 31.91 12.26
N LYS A 152 1.54 31.81 12.97
CA LYS A 152 2.72 32.65 12.69
C LYS A 152 3.27 32.43 11.28
N LYS A 153 3.38 31.17 10.84
CA LYS A 153 3.84 30.85 9.47
C LYS A 153 2.88 31.41 8.42
N VAL A 154 1.57 31.35 8.66
CA VAL A 154 0.57 31.93 7.75
C VAL A 154 0.70 33.45 7.71
N GLU A 155 0.94 34.10 8.85
CA GLU A 155 1.15 35.55 8.93
C GLU A 155 2.40 36.00 8.16
N GLU A 156 3.50 35.24 8.25
CA GLU A 156 4.71 35.47 7.45
C GLU A 156 4.40 35.40 5.94
N ILE A 157 3.68 34.37 5.50
CA ILE A 157 3.26 34.21 4.10
C ILE A 157 2.34 35.36 3.66
N GLU A 158 1.42 35.80 4.51
CA GLU A 158 0.57 36.96 4.19
C GLU A 158 1.38 38.26 4.08
N ASN A 159 2.38 38.46 4.93
CA ASN A 159 3.26 39.62 4.88
C ASN A 159 4.12 39.60 3.62
N GLU A 160 4.64 38.44 3.21
CA GLU A 160 5.33 38.30 1.92
C GLU A 160 4.44 38.68 0.73
N TYR A 161 3.16 38.28 0.78
CA TYR A 161 2.18 38.64 -0.25
C TYR A 161 1.89 40.15 -0.26
N ARG A 162 1.69 40.76 0.92
CA ARG A 162 1.45 42.21 1.05
C ARG A 162 2.65 43.05 0.59
N ASN A 163 3.87 42.56 0.80
CA ASN A 163 5.10 43.18 0.33
C ASN A 163 5.38 42.95 -1.17
N GLY A 164 4.58 42.10 -1.83
CA GLY A 164 4.69 41.81 -3.26
C GLY A 164 5.78 40.80 -3.64
N TYR A 165 6.30 40.03 -2.68
CA TYR A 165 7.32 39.00 -2.95
C TYR A 165 6.75 37.74 -3.61
N ILE A 166 5.47 37.42 -3.35
CA ILE A 166 4.79 36.23 -3.86
C ILE A 166 3.47 36.57 -4.54
N THR A 167 3.02 35.70 -5.43
CA THR A 167 1.72 35.81 -6.09
C THR A 167 0.59 35.26 -5.20
N ASN A 168 -0.67 35.57 -5.54
CA ASN A 168 -1.81 35.04 -4.77
C ASN A 168 -1.97 33.51 -4.91
N GLU A 169 -1.61 32.95 -6.06
CA GLU A 169 -1.64 31.49 -6.26
C GLU A 169 -0.59 30.79 -5.38
N GLU A 170 0.62 31.36 -5.29
CA GLU A 170 1.66 30.86 -4.38
C GLU A 170 1.26 31.00 -2.92
N ARG A 171 0.70 32.16 -2.52
CA ARG A 171 0.13 32.37 -1.18
C ARG A 171 -0.87 31.26 -0.84
N TYR A 172 -1.85 31.05 -1.70
CA TYR A 172 -2.92 30.06 -1.50
C TYR A 172 -2.37 28.63 -1.33
N ASN A 173 -1.46 28.20 -2.22
CA ASN A 173 -0.85 26.87 -2.13
C ASN A 173 0.02 26.71 -0.87
N ARG A 174 0.82 27.73 -0.50
CA ARG A 174 1.64 27.69 0.72
C ARG A 174 0.80 27.61 1.97
N VAL A 175 -0.29 28.38 2.07
CA VAL A 175 -1.22 28.34 3.22
C VAL A 175 -1.87 26.96 3.35
N ILE A 176 -2.32 26.37 2.25
CA ILE A 176 -2.89 25.00 2.26
C ILE A 176 -1.87 23.98 2.74
N ASN A 177 -0.62 24.08 2.28
CA ASN A 177 0.44 23.16 2.69
C ASN A 177 0.73 23.28 4.20
N VAL A 178 0.81 24.50 4.74
CA VAL A 178 0.99 24.73 6.18
C VAL A 178 -0.11 24.05 6.98
N TRP A 179 -1.38 24.26 6.62
CA TRP A 179 -2.50 23.67 7.34
C TRP A 179 -2.61 22.16 7.17
N THR A 180 -2.23 21.62 6.02
CA THR A 180 -2.19 20.17 5.76
C THR A 180 -1.16 19.51 6.68
N ASN A 181 0.06 20.04 6.71
CA ASN A 181 1.14 19.55 7.58
C ASN A 181 0.78 19.68 9.07
N THR A 182 0.22 20.82 9.46
CA THR A 182 -0.25 21.06 10.84
C THR A 182 -1.29 20.03 11.27
N ASN A 183 -2.21 19.67 10.37
CA ASN A 183 -3.25 18.68 10.64
C ASN A 183 -2.68 17.26 10.80
N GLU A 184 -1.63 16.91 10.07
CA GLU A 184 -0.91 15.63 10.23
C GLU A 184 -0.17 15.56 11.56
N ILE A 185 0.59 16.62 11.91
CA ILE A 185 1.30 16.71 13.19
C ILE A 185 0.33 16.56 14.37
N ILE A 186 -0.83 17.23 14.33
CA ILE A 186 -1.86 17.09 15.37
C ILE A 186 -2.41 15.66 15.42
N ALA A 187 -2.61 15.01 14.26
CA ALA A 187 -3.11 13.64 14.20
C ALA A 187 -2.13 12.63 14.79
N ASP A 188 -0.83 12.82 14.57
CA ASP A 188 0.21 11.93 15.11
C ASP A 188 0.35 12.09 16.63
N ASN A 189 0.45 13.33 17.13
CA ASN A 189 0.46 13.59 18.57
C ASN A 189 -0.79 13.02 19.27
N MET A 190 -1.95 13.09 18.61
CA MET A 190 -3.20 12.54 19.12
C MET A 190 -3.15 11.02 19.26
N LEU A 191 -2.60 10.31 18.27
CA LEU A 191 -2.45 8.85 18.36
C LEU A 191 -1.49 8.45 19.47
N GLU A 192 -0.36 9.14 19.61
CA GLU A 192 0.61 8.86 20.68
C GLU A 192 0.02 9.06 22.08
N GLU A 193 -0.79 10.09 22.28
CA GLU A 193 -1.47 10.32 23.56
C GLU A 193 -2.57 9.27 23.83
N LEU A 194 -3.32 8.87 22.80
CA LEU A 194 -4.34 7.82 22.92
C LEU A 194 -3.71 6.45 23.24
N GLU A 195 -2.55 6.13 22.65
CA GLU A 195 -1.82 4.89 22.90
C GLU A 195 -1.33 4.81 24.36
N LYS A 196 -0.88 5.93 24.94
CA LYS A 196 -0.46 5.98 26.35
C LYS A 196 -1.64 6.02 27.32
N ASN A 197 -2.83 6.39 26.85
CA ASN A 197 -3.99 6.56 27.70
C ASN A 197 -4.47 5.21 28.26
N ARG A 198 -4.69 5.15 29.58
CA ARG A 198 -5.10 3.92 30.30
C ARG A 198 -4.20 2.72 29.99
N ASN A 199 -2.88 2.93 29.86
CA ASN A 199 -1.90 1.89 29.52
C ASN A 199 -2.24 1.15 28.21
N GLY A 200 -2.70 1.88 27.17
CA GLY A 200 -3.07 1.29 25.88
C GLY A 200 -4.47 0.70 25.84
N LEU A 201 -5.26 0.81 26.91
CA LEU A 201 -6.61 0.24 27.00
C LEU A 201 -7.73 1.24 26.68
N ASN A 202 -7.42 2.32 25.97
CA ASN A 202 -8.45 3.24 25.50
C ASN A 202 -9.35 2.53 24.46
N PRO A 203 -10.68 2.46 24.66
CA PRO A 203 -11.56 1.74 23.75
C PRO A 203 -11.52 2.25 22.30
N ILE A 204 -11.38 3.57 22.09
CA ILE A 204 -11.32 4.18 20.76
C ILE A 204 -10.04 3.76 20.04
N TYR A 205 -8.92 3.75 20.77
CA TYR A 205 -7.65 3.27 20.25
C TYR A 205 -7.73 1.78 19.88
N LEU A 206 -8.26 0.94 20.77
CA LEU A 206 -8.42 -0.50 20.53
C LEU A 206 -9.34 -0.81 19.33
N MET A 207 -10.43 -0.06 19.16
CA MET A 207 -11.33 -0.23 18.00
C MET A 207 -10.65 0.11 16.67
N ALA A 208 -9.79 1.13 16.64
CA ALA A 208 -9.03 1.48 15.44
C ALA A 208 -7.84 0.55 15.18
N GLN A 209 -7.10 0.16 16.23
CA GLN A 209 -5.95 -0.74 16.11
C GLN A 209 -6.36 -2.16 15.70
N SER A 210 -7.49 -2.64 16.20
CA SER A 210 -8.07 -3.93 15.79
C SER A 210 -8.57 -3.93 14.35
N GLY A 211 -8.82 -2.76 13.76
CA GLY A 211 -9.48 -2.63 12.45
C GLY A 211 -10.98 -2.95 12.49
N ALA A 212 -11.56 -3.17 13.68
CA ALA A 212 -12.99 -3.47 13.83
C ALA A 212 -13.87 -2.30 13.37
N ARG A 213 -13.55 -1.08 13.85
CA ARG A 213 -14.28 0.14 13.48
C ARG A 213 -13.45 1.37 13.83
N GLY A 214 -13.42 2.34 12.92
CA GLY A 214 -12.70 3.59 13.14
C GLY A 214 -11.44 3.66 12.29
N SER A 215 -11.30 4.74 11.53
CA SER A 215 -10.05 5.08 10.86
C SER A 215 -9.28 6.17 11.61
N LYS A 216 -7.97 6.27 11.40
CA LYS A 216 -7.14 7.39 11.89
C LYS A 216 -7.77 8.75 11.55
N GLN A 217 -8.36 8.87 10.36
CA GLN A 217 -9.03 10.09 9.90
C GLN A 217 -10.33 10.40 10.66
N GLN A 218 -11.08 9.39 11.11
CA GLN A 218 -12.29 9.57 11.92
C GLN A 218 -11.93 10.00 13.34
N ILE A 219 -10.94 9.34 13.96
CA ILE A 219 -10.45 9.72 15.30
C ILE A 219 -9.88 11.14 15.27
N ARG A 220 -9.15 11.51 14.21
CA ARG A 220 -8.65 12.87 13.99
C ARG A 220 -9.76 13.92 14.06
N GLN A 221 -10.94 13.66 13.51
CA GLN A 221 -12.06 14.61 13.57
C GLN A 221 -12.70 14.71 14.95
N LEU A 222 -12.63 13.64 15.75
CA LEU A 222 -13.20 13.61 17.10
C LEU A 222 -12.32 14.39 18.09
N ALA A 223 -11.01 14.15 18.05
CA ALA A 223 -10.06 14.60 19.06
C ALA A 223 -9.01 15.61 18.57
N GLY A 224 -8.66 15.58 17.29
CA GLY A 224 -7.60 16.42 16.72
C GLY A 224 -8.15 17.75 16.21
N MET A 225 -8.19 17.88 14.89
CA MET A 225 -8.70 19.03 14.16
C MET A 225 -9.48 18.52 12.94
N ARG A 226 -10.56 19.20 12.56
CA ARG A 226 -11.33 18.83 11.37
C ARG A 226 -10.57 19.18 10.08
N GLY A 227 -9.88 20.32 10.08
CA GLY A 227 -8.93 20.72 9.03
C GLY A 227 -9.59 21.47 7.87
N LEU A 228 -8.97 21.37 6.70
CA LEU A 228 -9.40 22.06 5.48
C LEU A 228 -10.62 21.39 4.84
N MET A 229 -11.52 22.21 4.27
CA MET A 229 -12.75 21.77 3.63
C MET A 229 -12.77 22.11 2.15
N ALA A 230 -13.41 21.27 1.34
CA ALA A 230 -13.61 21.54 -0.08
C ALA A 230 -14.92 22.31 -0.34
N LYS A 231 -14.89 23.30 -1.23
CA LYS A 231 -16.07 23.96 -1.79
C LYS A 231 -16.82 23.00 -2.74
N PRO A 232 -18.08 23.31 -3.09
CA PRO A 232 -18.80 22.60 -4.14
C PRO A 232 -18.08 22.60 -5.50
N SER A 233 -17.25 23.61 -5.79
CA SER A 233 -16.40 23.66 -6.99
C SER A 233 -15.25 22.65 -6.97
N GLY A 234 -14.85 22.13 -5.81
CA GLY A 234 -13.66 21.28 -5.62
C GLY A 234 -12.43 22.04 -5.11
N GLU A 235 -12.46 23.38 -5.11
CA GLU A 235 -11.40 24.19 -4.50
C GLU A 235 -11.37 24.02 -2.97
N ILE A 236 -10.19 24.06 -2.39
CA ILE A 236 -10.02 23.99 -0.94
C ILE A 236 -10.23 25.39 -0.35
N ILE A 237 -10.95 25.49 0.76
CA ILE A 237 -11.10 26.74 1.51
C ILE A 237 -9.83 26.94 2.33
N ASP A 238 -9.17 28.09 2.19
CA ASP A 238 -7.91 28.42 2.86
C ASP A 238 -8.07 28.69 4.37
N VAL A 239 -9.31 28.85 4.84
CA VAL A 239 -9.67 28.93 6.27
C VAL A 239 -9.97 27.52 6.80
N PRO A 240 -9.13 26.95 7.69
CA PRO A 240 -9.37 25.63 8.28
C PRO A 240 -10.38 25.68 9.42
N ILE A 241 -11.00 24.53 9.70
CA ILE A 241 -11.79 24.31 10.92
C ILE A 241 -10.84 23.80 12.01
N ARG A 242 -10.56 24.65 13.01
CA ARG A 242 -9.58 24.40 14.09
C ARG A 242 -10.15 23.49 15.17
N ALA A 243 -11.46 23.60 15.38
CA ALA A 243 -12.17 22.81 16.36
C ALA A 243 -12.31 21.33 15.93
N ASN A 244 -12.52 20.48 16.92
CA ASN A 244 -12.92 19.09 16.74
C ASN A 244 -14.36 18.86 17.26
N PHE A 245 -14.89 17.66 17.05
CA PHE A 245 -16.25 17.35 17.51
C PHE A 245 -16.42 17.31 19.03
N ARG A 246 -15.35 17.02 19.80
CA ARG A 246 -15.39 17.07 21.26
C ARG A 246 -15.47 18.51 21.80
N GLU A 247 -14.76 19.44 21.17
CA GLU A 247 -14.75 20.88 21.51
C GLU A 247 -16.02 21.59 21.02
N GLY A 248 -16.60 21.10 19.92
CA GLY A 248 -17.76 21.70 19.26
C GLY A 248 -17.35 22.69 18.16
N LEU A 249 -18.22 22.85 17.15
CA LEU A 249 -17.97 23.73 16.01
C LEU A 249 -18.71 25.06 16.18
N THR A 250 -18.09 26.16 15.78
CA THR A 250 -18.79 27.45 15.65
C THR A 250 -19.77 27.42 14.47
N VAL A 251 -20.72 28.38 14.43
CA VAL A 251 -21.72 28.46 13.35
C VAL A 251 -21.06 28.56 11.98
N ILE A 252 -19.98 29.34 11.85
CA ILE A 252 -19.26 29.53 10.60
C ILE A 252 -18.53 28.23 10.19
N GLU A 253 -17.83 27.58 11.11
CA GLU A 253 -17.15 26.30 10.84
C GLU A 253 -18.13 25.19 10.45
N TYR A 254 -19.29 25.13 11.12
CA TYR A 254 -20.35 24.19 10.78
C TYR A 254 -20.90 24.47 9.37
N PHE A 255 -21.17 25.74 9.04
CA PHE A 255 -21.65 26.15 7.72
C PHE A 255 -20.65 25.78 6.61
N ILE A 256 -19.36 26.06 6.83
CA ILE A 256 -18.28 25.68 5.90
C ILE A 256 -18.26 24.16 5.69
N SER A 257 -18.38 23.38 6.76
CA SER A 257 -18.41 21.92 6.66
C SER A 257 -19.64 21.37 5.93
N ASN A 258 -20.77 22.07 5.98
CA ASN A 258 -22.01 21.59 5.37
C ASN A 258 -21.95 21.60 3.83
N ASN A 259 -21.22 22.55 3.23
CA ASN A 259 -21.09 22.66 1.77
C ASN A 259 -20.42 21.42 1.16
N GLY A 260 -19.31 20.95 1.76
CA GLY A 260 -18.62 19.74 1.32
C GLY A 260 -19.45 18.47 1.55
N ALA A 261 -20.09 18.36 2.73
CA ALA A 261 -20.94 17.21 3.05
C ALA A 261 -22.15 17.08 2.09
N SER A 262 -22.80 18.20 1.77
CA SER A 262 -23.96 18.23 0.86
C SER A 262 -23.57 17.80 -0.56
N LYS A 263 -22.42 18.27 -1.06
CA LYS A 263 -21.89 17.82 -2.36
C LYS A 263 -21.60 16.32 -2.33
N GLY A 264 -20.94 15.82 -1.28
CA GLY A 264 -20.61 14.40 -1.14
C GLY A 264 -21.85 13.50 -1.17
N LEU A 265 -22.91 13.88 -0.45
CA LEU A 265 -24.19 13.16 -0.45
C LEU A 265 -24.89 13.21 -1.81
N ALA A 266 -24.93 14.38 -2.46
CA ALA A 266 -25.54 14.53 -3.78
C ALA A 266 -24.80 13.73 -4.86
N ASP A 267 -23.46 13.81 -4.88
CA ASP A 267 -22.60 13.06 -5.80
C ASP A 267 -22.78 11.56 -5.61
N THR A 268 -22.91 11.09 -4.37
CA THR A 268 -23.15 9.67 -4.10
C THR A 268 -24.49 9.23 -4.70
N ALA A 269 -25.55 10.02 -4.52
CA ALA A 269 -26.87 9.69 -5.07
C ALA A 269 -26.88 9.69 -6.61
N LEU A 270 -26.21 10.65 -7.25
CA LEU A 270 -26.21 10.79 -8.71
C LEU A 270 -25.28 9.79 -9.39
N LYS A 271 -24.02 9.67 -8.95
CA LYS A 271 -22.99 8.86 -9.64
C LYS A 271 -23.17 7.35 -9.45
N THR A 272 -23.97 6.93 -8.47
CA THR A 272 -24.33 5.50 -8.31
C THR A 272 -25.07 4.99 -9.55
N ALA A 273 -25.93 5.81 -10.15
CA ALA A 273 -26.63 5.43 -11.38
C ALA A 273 -25.67 5.23 -12.56
N ASP A 274 -24.67 6.09 -12.70
CA ASP A 274 -23.67 5.99 -13.78
C ASP A 274 -22.81 4.72 -13.65
N ALA A 275 -22.39 4.38 -12.42
CA ALA A 275 -21.62 3.16 -12.16
C ALA A 275 -22.47 1.88 -12.43
N GLY A 276 -23.75 1.90 -12.04
CA GLY A 276 -24.69 0.83 -12.36
C GLY A 276 -24.93 0.69 -13.86
N TYR A 277 -25.08 1.81 -14.58
CA TYR A 277 -25.23 1.82 -16.02
C TYR A 277 -23.98 1.30 -16.75
N LEU A 278 -22.79 1.69 -16.30
CA LEU A 278 -21.52 1.14 -16.80
C LEU A 278 -21.47 -0.38 -16.62
N THR A 279 -21.85 -0.87 -15.44
CA THR A 279 -21.89 -2.32 -15.15
C THR A 279 -22.82 -3.05 -16.12
N ARG A 280 -24.01 -2.50 -16.38
CA ARG A 280 -24.93 -3.06 -17.38
C ARG A 280 -24.29 -3.11 -18.76
N ARG A 281 -23.67 -2.03 -19.22
CA ARG A 281 -22.99 -2.00 -20.54
C ARG A 281 -21.83 -3.00 -20.63
N LEU A 282 -21.08 -3.19 -19.54
CA LEU A 282 -20.02 -4.20 -19.48
C LEU A 282 -20.59 -5.61 -19.61
N VAL A 283 -21.71 -5.90 -18.93
CA VAL A 283 -22.41 -7.17 -19.04
C VAL A 283 -22.94 -7.41 -20.46
N ASP A 284 -23.58 -6.41 -21.06
CA ASP A 284 -24.14 -6.51 -22.42
C ASP A 284 -23.06 -6.87 -23.47
N ILE A 285 -21.83 -6.37 -23.29
CA ILE A 285 -20.70 -6.66 -24.19
C ILE A 285 -20.03 -8.00 -23.86
N ALA A 286 -19.93 -8.35 -22.58
CA ALA A 286 -19.15 -9.51 -22.12
C ALA A 286 -19.98 -10.80 -21.97
N GLN A 287 -21.30 -10.77 -22.12
CA GLN A 287 -22.17 -11.94 -21.89
C GLN A 287 -21.83 -13.16 -22.76
N ASP A 288 -21.32 -12.95 -23.97
CA ASP A 288 -21.00 -14.02 -24.91
C ASP A 288 -19.62 -14.66 -24.64
N VAL A 289 -18.85 -14.13 -23.67
CA VAL A 289 -17.52 -14.66 -23.32
C VAL A 289 -17.65 -15.75 -22.28
N VAL A 290 -17.64 -17.00 -22.75
CA VAL A 290 -17.72 -18.24 -21.95
C VAL A 290 -16.47 -19.08 -22.22
N THR A 291 -16.04 -19.91 -21.26
CA THR A 291 -15.02 -20.93 -21.54
C THR A 291 -15.58 -22.05 -22.40
N THR A 292 -15.08 -22.20 -23.63
CA THR A 292 -15.63 -23.15 -24.61
C THR A 292 -14.78 -24.41 -24.79
N MET A 293 -13.50 -24.34 -24.42
CA MET A 293 -12.53 -25.42 -24.61
C MET A 293 -11.38 -25.30 -23.61
N ASP A 294 -10.60 -26.37 -23.42
CA ASP A 294 -9.46 -26.37 -22.50
C ASP A 294 -8.26 -25.57 -23.03
N ASP A 295 -7.84 -25.83 -24.27
CA ASP A 295 -6.64 -25.23 -24.86
C ASP A 295 -6.83 -24.90 -26.34
N CYS A 296 -6.68 -23.64 -26.72
CA CYS A 296 -6.75 -23.22 -28.12
C CYS A 296 -5.46 -23.49 -28.92
N GLY A 297 -4.35 -23.85 -28.26
CA GLY A 297 -3.06 -24.13 -28.89
C GLY A 297 -2.26 -22.88 -29.31
N THR A 298 -2.67 -21.69 -28.87
CA THR A 298 -1.94 -20.45 -29.19
C THR A 298 -0.54 -20.47 -28.59
N THR A 299 0.45 -20.09 -29.39
CA THR A 299 1.84 -19.87 -28.96
C THR A 299 2.12 -18.40 -28.71
N VAL A 300 1.10 -17.53 -28.75
CA VAL A 300 1.24 -16.09 -28.57
C VAL A 300 0.82 -15.72 -27.15
N GLY A 301 1.79 -15.23 -26.37
CA GLY A 301 1.58 -14.73 -25.02
C GLY A 301 1.60 -13.21 -24.93
N ILE A 302 1.55 -12.71 -23.70
CA ILE A 302 1.86 -11.33 -23.36
C ILE A 302 2.96 -11.30 -22.30
N ASP A 303 3.85 -10.31 -22.41
CA ASP A 303 4.84 -10.03 -21.38
C ASP A 303 4.18 -9.37 -20.19
N LEU A 304 4.35 -9.97 -19.01
CA LEU A 304 3.91 -9.43 -17.74
C LEU A 304 5.13 -8.84 -17.02
N ILE A 305 5.03 -7.58 -16.61
CA ILE A 305 6.05 -6.84 -15.86
C ILE A 305 5.47 -6.34 -14.52
N PRO A 306 6.27 -6.15 -13.47
CA PRO A 306 5.82 -5.48 -12.25
C PRO A 306 5.39 -4.03 -12.55
N ILE A 307 4.36 -3.54 -11.85
CA ILE A 307 3.93 -2.14 -11.96
C ILE A 307 4.73 -1.32 -10.95
N LYS A 308 5.54 -0.39 -11.45
CA LYS A 308 6.41 0.49 -10.65
C LYS A 308 6.03 1.94 -10.90
N GLU A 309 5.97 2.75 -9.84
CA GLU A 309 5.84 4.20 -9.91
C GLU A 309 7.09 4.82 -9.27
N GLY A 310 8.01 5.29 -10.10
CA GLY A 310 9.36 5.65 -9.66
C GLY A 310 10.14 4.42 -9.17
N ASP A 311 10.64 4.50 -7.93
CA ASP A 311 11.33 3.39 -7.26
C ASP A 311 10.38 2.49 -6.45
N GLU A 312 9.12 2.87 -6.26
CA GLU A 312 8.15 2.08 -5.51
C GLU A 312 7.46 1.05 -6.41
N VAL A 313 7.50 -0.22 -6.00
CA VAL A 313 6.75 -1.30 -6.64
C VAL A 313 5.32 -1.28 -6.11
N ILE A 314 4.36 -0.81 -6.91
CA ILE A 314 2.93 -0.81 -6.54
C ILE A 314 2.40 -2.23 -6.52
N GLU A 315 2.72 -3.01 -7.55
CA GLU A 315 2.27 -4.39 -7.67
C GLU A 315 3.40 -5.29 -8.14
N SER A 316 3.69 -6.33 -7.34
CA SER A 316 4.75 -7.30 -7.64
C SER A 316 4.38 -8.18 -8.83
N LEU A 317 5.40 -8.78 -9.45
CA LEU A 317 5.19 -9.66 -10.59
C LEU A 317 4.42 -10.92 -10.18
N GLY A 318 4.74 -11.51 -9.03
CA GLY A 318 4.05 -12.67 -8.47
C GLY A 318 2.56 -12.42 -8.23
N SER A 319 2.18 -11.25 -7.70
CA SER A 319 0.77 -10.86 -7.52
C SER A 319 0.02 -10.84 -8.85
N ARG A 320 0.61 -10.21 -9.88
CA ARG A 320 -0.02 -10.11 -11.21
C ARG A 320 -0.09 -11.46 -11.94
N ALA A 321 0.93 -12.28 -11.74
CA ALA A 321 1.09 -13.59 -12.36
C ALA A 321 0.16 -14.65 -11.76
N LEU A 322 -0.29 -14.44 -10.52
CA LEU A 322 -1.07 -15.41 -9.77
C LEU A 322 -2.30 -15.90 -10.54
N GLY A 323 -2.41 -17.23 -10.68
CA GLY A 323 -3.54 -17.87 -11.36
C GLY A 323 -3.52 -17.75 -12.89
N ARG A 324 -2.47 -17.19 -13.49
CA ARG A 324 -2.25 -17.22 -14.95
C ARG A 324 -1.48 -18.47 -15.35
N THR A 325 -1.55 -18.80 -16.64
CA THR A 325 -0.81 -19.94 -17.22
C THR A 325 0.42 -19.44 -17.94
N LEU A 326 1.57 -20.06 -17.67
CA LEU A 326 2.83 -19.73 -18.34
C LEU A 326 2.84 -20.21 -19.79
N LEU A 327 3.48 -19.44 -20.67
CA LEU A 327 3.70 -19.86 -22.05
C LEU A 327 4.99 -20.68 -22.19
N TYR A 328 6.05 -20.29 -21.49
CA TYR A 328 7.36 -20.96 -21.50
C TYR A 328 7.73 -21.47 -20.11
N ASP A 329 8.67 -22.40 -20.07
CA ASP A 329 9.25 -22.92 -18.82
C ASP A 329 9.90 -21.77 -18.04
N LEU A 330 9.58 -21.67 -16.75
CA LEU A 330 10.16 -20.69 -15.85
C LEU A 330 11.33 -21.35 -15.11
N GLU A 331 12.54 -20.90 -15.42
CA GLU A 331 13.76 -21.39 -14.79
C GLU A 331 14.35 -20.33 -13.85
N ASN A 332 15.04 -20.80 -12.80
CA ASN A 332 15.77 -19.93 -11.91
C ASN A 332 16.99 -19.35 -12.66
N PRO A 333 17.13 -18.01 -12.79
CA PRO A 333 18.21 -17.39 -13.54
C PRO A 333 19.60 -17.65 -12.96
N VAL A 334 19.70 -18.02 -11.67
CA VAL A 334 20.97 -18.26 -10.98
C VAL A 334 21.35 -19.74 -10.98
N THR A 335 20.39 -20.63 -10.67
CA THR A 335 20.67 -22.07 -10.50
C THR A 335 20.37 -22.91 -11.74
N GLY A 336 19.56 -22.40 -12.68
CA GLY A 336 19.04 -23.17 -13.82
C GLY A 336 18.03 -24.24 -13.41
N GLU A 337 17.51 -24.20 -12.18
CA GLU A 337 16.48 -25.13 -11.72
C GLU A 337 15.10 -24.72 -12.25
N LEU A 338 14.36 -25.68 -12.79
CA LEU A 338 13.02 -25.44 -13.32
C LEU A 338 12.01 -25.22 -12.19
N ILE A 339 11.40 -24.03 -12.15
CA ILE A 339 10.46 -23.60 -11.12
C ILE A 339 9.04 -24.04 -11.47
N CYS A 340 8.64 -23.84 -12.72
CA CYS A 340 7.30 -24.10 -13.23
C CYS A 340 7.37 -24.43 -14.73
N LYS A 341 6.59 -25.39 -15.21
CA LYS A 341 6.60 -25.75 -16.64
C LYS A 341 5.69 -24.84 -17.45
N ALA A 342 5.93 -24.81 -18.76
CA ALA A 342 5.02 -24.28 -19.75
C ALA A 342 3.64 -24.93 -19.59
N ASP A 343 2.60 -24.14 -19.81
CA ASP A 343 1.19 -24.51 -19.65
C ASP A 343 0.72 -24.85 -18.23
N GLU A 344 1.57 -24.70 -17.20
CA GLU A 344 1.15 -24.81 -15.81
C GLU A 344 0.61 -23.48 -15.28
N ILE A 345 -0.36 -23.58 -14.36
CA ILE A 345 -0.96 -22.43 -13.68
C ILE A 345 -0.04 -22.02 -12.53
N ILE A 346 0.25 -20.73 -12.46
CA ILE A 346 1.07 -20.13 -11.41
C ILE A 346 0.28 -20.18 -10.09
N THR A 347 0.78 -20.99 -9.16
CA THR A 347 0.30 -21.06 -7.77
C THR A 347 0.98 -20.01 -6.91
N GLU A 348 0.48 -19.81 -5.69
CA GLU A 348 1.03 -18.86 -4.73
C GLU A 348 2.49 -19.18 -4.35
N GLU A 349 2.86 -20.45 -4.28
CA GLU A 349 4.24 -20.87 -3.99
C GLU A 349 5.19 -20.48 -5.13
N VAL A 350 4.75 -20.66 -6.37
CA VAL A 350 5.50 -20.23 -7.56
C VAL A 350 5.56 -18.71 -7.63
N ALA A 351 4.47 -18.01 -7.34
CA ALA A 351 4.42 -16.55 -7.28
C ALA A 351 5.37 -15.98 -6.22
N ALA A 352 5.45 -16.61 -5.03
CA ALA A 352 6.41 -16.21 -3.99
C ALA A 352 7.86 -16.41 -4.44
N LYS A 353 8.17 -17.52 -5.11
CA LYS A 353 9.49 -17.76 -5.70
C LYS A 353 9.84 -16.74 -6.79
N ILE A 354 8.87 -16.34 -7.63
CA ILE A 354 9.05 -15.29 -8.65
C ILE A 354 9.45 -13.97 -7.99
N ASP A 355 8.77 -13.60 -6.92
CA ASP A 355 9.05 -12.35 -6.18
C ASP A 355 10.40 -12.43 -5.43
N GLU A 356 10.75 -13.58 -4.83
CA GLU A 356 12.05 -13.78 -4.17
C GLU A 356 13.23 -13.68 -5.14
N LEU A 357 13.06 -14.19 -6.37
CA LEU A 357 14.09 -14.18 -7.41
C LEU A 357 14.18 -12.83 -8.14
N ASN A 358 13.26 -11.89 -7.89
CA ASN A 358 13.17 -10.59 -8.57
C ASN A 358 13.22 -10.70 -10.10
N ILE A 359 12.41 -11.59 -10.67
CA ILE A 359 12.32 -11.75 -12.13
C ILE A 359 11.69 -10.48 -12.74
N ASP A 360 12.29 -9.97 -13.81
CA ASP A 360 11.84 -8.71 -14.44
C ASP A 360 10.56 -8.88 -15.27
N SER A 361 10.44 -9.99 -16.00
CA SER A 361 9.31 -10.26 -16.88
C SER A 361 9.04 -11.75 -17.02
N ILE A 362 7.76 -12.12 -17.17
CA ILE A 362 7.33 -13.48 -17.53
C ILE A 362 6.37 -13.44 -18.71
N GLU A 363 6.43 -14.45 -19.58
CA GLU A 363 5.47 -14.63 -20.65
C GLU A 363 4.31 -15.51 -20.21
N ILE A 364 3.09 -14.95 -20.27
CA ILE A 364 1.87 -15.65 -19.89
C ILE A 364 0.91 -15.77 -21.07
N ARG A 365 0.06 -16.79 -21.02
CA ARG A 365 -1.13 -16.86 -21.87
C ARG A 365 -2.15 -15.82 -21.43
N SER A 366 -2.89 -15.27 -22.40
CA SER A 366 -3.88 -14.23 -22.16
C SER A 366 -5.17 -14.50 -22.93
N VAL A 367 -6.27 -13.98 -22.39
CA VAL A 367 -7.57 -14.00 -23.07
C VAL A 367 -7.53 -13.15 -24.36
N LEU A 368 -6.65 -12.14 -24.44
CA LEU A 368 -6.51 -11.29 -25.63
C LEU A 368 -5.84 -12.00 -26.81
N THR A 369 -4.96 -12.97 -26.54
CA THR A 369 -4.23 -13.73 -27.57
C THR A 369 -4.83 -15.11 -27.82
N CYS A 370 -6.04 -15.35 -27.28
CA CYS A 370 -6.75 -16.61 -27.41
C CYS A 370 -7.31 -16.79 -28.83
N GLU A 371 -7.00 -17.92 -29.47
CA GLU A 371 -7.49 -18.28 -30.81
C GLU A 371 -8.82 -19.06 -30.80
N ALA A 372 -9.53 -19.11 -29.67
CA ALA A 372 -10.85 -19.72 -29.62
C ALA A 372 -11.85 -18.95 -30.49
N ARG A 373 -12.63 -19.66 -31.33
CA ARG A 373 -13.60 -19.02 -32.24
C ARG A 373 -14.74 -18.29 -31.52
N HIS A 374 -15.18 -18.85 -30.40
CA HIS A 374 -16.22 -18.27 -29.54
C HIS A 374 -15.76 -18.37 -28.09
N GLY A 375 -15.84 -17.27 -27.35
CA GLY A 375 -15.44 -17.22 -25.94
C GLY A 375 -13.93 -17.27 -25.74
N ALA A 376 -13.48 -18.01 -24.73
CA ALA A 376 -12.07 -18.14 -24.39
C ALA A 376 -11.70 -19.59 -24.03
N CYS A 377 -10.40 -19.91 -24.10
CA CYS A 377 -9.86 -21.20 -23.65
C CYS A 377 -9.56 -21.20 -22.14
N ALA A 378 -9.69 -22.34 -21.46
CA ALA A 378 -9.45 -22.46 -20.02
C ALA A 378 -8.00 -22.10 -19.66
N LYS A 379 -6.99 -22.58 -20.41
CA LYS A 379 -5.58 -22.20 -20.20
C LYS A 379 -5.29 -20.71 -20.41
N CYS A 380 -6.02 -20.06 -21.31
CA CYS A 380 -5.84 -18.65 -21.65
C CYS A 380 -6.37 -17.73 -20.56
N TYR A 381 -7.43 -18.18 -19.87
CA TYR A 381 -7.95 -17.52 -18.69
C TYR A 381 -7.11 -17.85 -17.45
N GLY A 382 -6.81 -19.14 -17.25
CA GLY A 382 -6.06 -19.71 -16.14
C GLY A 382 -6.98 -20.23 -15.03
N ARG A 383 -6.86 -19.65 -13.84
CA ARG A 383 -7.53 -20.08 -12.61
C ARG A 383 -8.81 -19.28 -12.37
N ASN A 384 -9.89 -19.98 -11.98
CA ASN A 384 -11.04 -19.34 -11.36
C ASN A 384 -10.65 -18.86 -9.96
N LEU A 385 -10.56 -17.55 -9.79
CA LEU A 385 -10.19 -16.95 -8.51
C LEU A 385 -11.24 -17.18 -7.41
N ALA A 386 -12.49 -17.50 -7.74
CA ALA A 386 -13.52 -17.77 -6.73
C ALA A 386 -13.37 -19.14 -6.07
N THR A 387 -13.01 -20.17 -6.85
CA THR A 387 -12.88 -21.56 -6.38
C THR A 387 -11.42 -21.96 -6.15
N ALA A 388 -10.47 -21.13 -6.58
CA ALA A 388 -9.05 -21.40 -6.52
C ALA A 388 -8.63 -22.64 -7.35
N ARG A 389 -9.41 -23.02 -8.36
CA ARG A 389 -9.17 -24.15 -9.28
C ARG A 389 -9.06 -23.65 -10.73
N PRO A 390 -8.54 -24.46 -11.67
CA PRO A 390 -8.67 -24.16 -13.10
C PRO A 390 -10.13 -23.88 -13.46
N VAL A 391 -10.36 -23.01 -14.45
CA VAL A 391 -11.74 -22.72 -14.89
C VAL A 391 -12.34 -23.94 -15.59
N ASP A 392 -13.60 -24.26 -15.25
CA ASP A 392 -14.35 -25.32 -15.90
C ASP A 392 -14.92 -24.88 -17.26
N ILE A 393 -15.13 -25.83 -18.17
CA ILE A 393 -15.80 -25.55 -19.44
C ILE A 393 -17.26 -25.17 -19.19
N GLY A 394 -17.71 -24.08 -19.81
CA GLY A 394 -19.05 -23.53 -19.67
C GLY A 394 -19.18 -22.40 -18.65
N GLU A 395 -18.09 -21.99 -18.01
CA GLU A 395 -18.10 -20.90 -17.05
C GLU A 395 -18.17 -19.53 -17.74
N ALA A 396 -19.13 -18.70 -17.31
CA ALA A 396 -19.42 -17.39 -17.90
C ALA A 396 -18.42 -16.31 -17.43
N VAL A 397 -17.15 -16.46 -17.83
CA VAL A 397 -16.04 -15.61 -17.41
C VAL A 397 -16.24 -14.13 -17.75
N GLY A 398 -16.95 -13.81 -18.83
CA GLY A 398 -17.26 -12.43 -19.20
C GLY A 398 -18.22 -11.73 -18.24
N ILE A 399 -19.27 -12.43 -17.79
CA ILE A 399 -20.19 -11.91 -16.76
C ILE A 399 -19.44 -11.69 -15.44
N ILE A 400 -18.61 -12.66 -15.05
CA ILE A 400 -17.80 -12.58 -13.83
C ILE A 400 -16.84 -11.38 -13.90
N ALA A 401 -16.19 -11.15 -15.05
CA ALA A 401 -15.30 -10.01 -15.25
C ALA A 401 -16.05 -8.66 -15.18
N ALA A 402 -17.21 -8.54 -15.85
CA ALA A 402 -18.03 -7.34 -15.83
C ALA A 402 -18.48 -6.97 -14.40
N GLN A 403 -18.93 -7.96 -13.62
CA GLN A 403 -19.31 -7.76 -12.22
C GLN A 403 -18.11 -7.41 -11.32
N SER A 404 -16.97 -8.04 -11.57
CA SER A 404 -15.72 -7.79 -10.82
C SER A 404 -15.16 -6.38 -11.04
N ILE A 405 -15.53 -5.72 -12.14
CA ILE A 405 -15.23 -4.29 -12.38
C ILE A 405 -16.35 -3.40 -11.83
N GLY A 406 -17.60 -3.75 -12.12
CA GLY A 406 -18.76 -2.92 -11.84
C GLY A 406 -19.09 -2.77 -10.35
N GLN A 407 -19.04 -3.86 -9.58
CA GLN A 407 -19.37 -3.83 -8.14
C GLN A 407 -18.37 -2.98 -7.35
N PRO A 408 -17.04 -3.12 -7.52
CA PRO A 408 -16.07 -2.22 -6.88
C PRO A 408 -16.19 -0.78 -7.38
N GLY A 409 -16.44 -0.56 -8.68
CA GLY A 409 -16.64 0.78 -9.23
C GLY A 409 -17.80 1.52 -8.57
N THR A 410 -18.93 0.85 -8.37
CA THR A 410 -20.09 1.40 -7.66
C THR A 410 -19.80 1.63 -6.16
N GLN A 411 -19.00 0.75 -5.55
CA GLN A 411 -18.60 0.91 -4.16
C GLN A 411 -17.64 2.10 -3.95
N LEU A 412 -16.71 2.32 -4.89
CA LEU A 412 -15.79 3.46 -4.88
C LEU A 412 -16.54 4.79 -5.06
N THR A 413 -17.54 4.85 -5.94
CA THR A 413 -18.37 6.06 -6.08
C THR A 413 -19.23 6.33 -4.85
N MET A 414 -19.60 5.31 -4.07
CA MET A 414 -20.28 5.55 -2.78
C MET A 414 -19.29 5.95 -1.67
N ARG A 415 -18.21 5.18 -1.45
CA ARG A 415 -17.31 5.35 -0.29
C ARG A 415 -16.45 6.62 -0.35
N THR A 416 -15.98 7.00 -1.54
CA THR A 416 -15.02 8.11 -1.69
C THR A 416 -15.67 9.47 -1.42
N PHE A 417 -16.96 9.61 -1.71
CA PHE A 417 -17.66 10.90 -1.67
C PHE A 417 -18.43 11.14 -0.36
N HIS A 418 -18.77 10.10 0.41
CA HIS A 418 -19.33 10.27 1.75
C HIS A 418 -18.36 10.89 2.76
N ILE A 419 -17.06 10.80 2.52
CA ILE A 419 -16.01 11.46 3.32
C ILE A 419 -15.77 12.91 2.82
N GLY A 420 -16.46 13.31 1.73
CA GLY A 420 -16.22 14.45 0.83
C GLY A 420 -16.34 15.87 1.38
N GLY A 421 -16.22 16.05 2.69
CA GLY A 421 -15.93 17.37 3.28
C GLY A 421 -14.45 17.68 3.35
N ILE A 422 -13.60 16.67 3.59
CA ILE A 422 -12.21 16.87 4.01
C ILE A 422 -11.27 16.80 2.81
N ALA A 423 -10.55 17.88 2.58
CA ALA A 423 -9.45 17.88 1.63
C ALA A 423 -8.24 17.19 2.26
N SER A 424 -7.86 16.03 1.75
CA SER A 424 -6.54 15.43 1.96
C SER A 424 -5.83 15.41 0.62
N ARG A 425 -4.99 16.41 0.37
CA ARG A 425 -4.01 16.33 -0.71
C ARG A 425 -2.82 15.56 -0.15
N SER A 426 -2.38 14.50 -0.84
CA SER A 426 -1.06 13.93 -0.57
C SER A 426 -0.04 15.05 -0.74
N VAL A 427 0.76 15.29 0.29
CA VAL A 427 1.83 16.29 0.24
C VAL A 427 2.69 15.97 -0.98
N GLU A 428 2.72 16.85 -1.97
CA GLU A 428 3.70 16.74 -3.05
C GLU A 428 5.07 16.81 -2.39
N GLU A 429 5.93 15.80 -2.64
CA GLU A 429 7.26 15.75 -2.08
C GLU A 429 7.97 17.09 -2.31
N SER A 430 8.29 17.78 -1.22
CA SER A 430 8.91 19.11 -1.28
C SER A 430 10.36 19.04 -1.77
N GLU A 431 10.96 17.85 -1.81
CA GLU A 431 12.36 17.64 -2.17
C GLU A 431 12.55 16.28 -2.86
N VAL A 432 13.12 16.29 -4.06
CA VAL A 432 13.52 15.06 -4.78
C VAL A 432 15.00 14.80 -4.52
N LYS A 433 15.31 13.80 -3.68
CA LYS A 433 16.69 13.36 -3.41
C LYS A 433 17.02 12.07 -4.16
N LEU A 434 18.03 12.12 -5.03
CA LEU A 434 18.57 10.94 -5.70
C LEU A 434 19.74 10.40 -4.87
N ASN A 435 19.55 9.23 -4.24
CA ASN A 435 20.55 8.62 -3.33
C ASN A 435 21.73 7.94 -4.06
N TYR A 436 21.87 8.16 -5.36
CA TYR A 436 22.89 7.59 -6.23
C TYR A 436 23.45 8.66 -7.17
N THR A 437 24.70 8.46 -7.62
CA THR A 437 25.32 9.37 -8.57
C THR A 437 24.56 9.36 -9.89
N VAL A 438 24.13 10.54 -10.33
CA VAL A 438 23.40 10.73 -11.59
C VAL A 438 24.16 11.66 -12.51
N TYR A 439 24.12 11.34 -13.79
CA TYR A 439 24.55 12.21 -14.87
C TYR A 439 23.34 12.99 -15.38
N LEU A 440 23.40 14.31 -15.31
CA LEU A 440 22.33 15.19 -15.76
C LEU A 440 22.55 15.51 -17.24
N ASN A 441 21.74 14.91 -18.11
CA ASN A 441 21.88 15.02 -19.57
C ASN A 441 21.38 16.34 -20.11
N ASN A 442 20.19 16.76 -19.69
CA ASN A 442 19.53 17.93 -20.26
C ASN A 442 18.53 18.55 -19.27
N LEU A 443 18.47 19.88 -19.29
CA LEU A 443 17.45 20.69 -18.63
C LEU A 443 16.56 21.32 -19.70
N THR A 444 15.29 20.92 -19.75
CA THR A 444 14.34 21.50 -20.71
C THR A 444 13.83 22.90 -20.32
N PHE A 445 14.29 23.43 -19.18
CA PHE A 445 13.91 24.73 -18.63
C PHE A 445 15.13 25.60 -18.33
N ARG A 446 14.93 26.92 -18.30
CA ARG A 446 16.00 27.87 -17.96
C ARG A 446 16.16 28.01 -16.46
N THR A 447 17.41 28.07 -16.02
CA THR A 447 17.80 28.35 -14.63
C THR A 447 18.38 29.75 -14.49
N ILE A 448 18.08 30.43 -13.39
CA ILE A 448 18.73 31.69 -12.99
C ILE A 448 19.52 31.49 -11.71
N ARG A 449 20.61 32.24 -11.55
CA ARG A 449 21.34 32.33 -10.28
C ARG A 449 20.93 33.58 -9.54
N THR A 450 20.42 33.40 -8.32
CA THR A 450 20.09 34.51 -7.40
C THR A 450 21.38 35.06 -6.77
N GLU A 451 21.33 36.27 -6.22
CA GLU A 451 22.45 36.92 -5.51
C GLU A 451 23.04 36.02 -4.40
N ASP A 452 22.20 35.18 -3.77
CA ASP A 452 22.58 34.18 -2.76
C ASP A 452 23.24 32.90 -3.33
N LYS A 453 23.70 32.91 -4.59
CA LYS A 453 24.30 31.76 -5.31
C LYS A 453 23.38 30.53 -5.50
N LYS A 454 22.09 30.65 -5.20
CA LYS A 454 21.07 29.62 -5.45
C LYS A 454 20.72 29.53 -6.93
N THR A 455 20.52 28.32 -7.46
CA THR A 455 20.10 28.09 -8.86
C THR A 455 18.63 27.69 -8.87
N ILE A 456 17.76 28.50 -9.50
CA ILE A 456 16.30 28.34 -9.45
C ILE A 456 15.73 28.15 -10.87
N SER A 457 14.71 27.29 -11.03
CA SER A 457 13.96 27.11 -12.27
C SER A 457 12.96 28.25 -12.53
N VAL A 458 12.96 28.79 -13.76
CA VAL A 458 12.05 29.91 -14.14
C VAL A 458 10.75 29.41 -14.80
N ARG A 459 10.74 28.17 -15.31
CA ARG A 459 9.59 27.56 -16.00
C ARG A 459 9.47 26.10 -15.60
N ARG A 460 8.25 25.55 -15.71
CA ARG A 460 8.04 24.10 -15.64
C ARG A 460 8.80 23.42 -16.78
N GLY A 461 9.43 22.30 -16.46
CA GLY A 461 10.07 21.44 -17.44
C GLY A 461 10.47 20.12 -16.79
N TYR A 462 11.24 19.34 -17.53
CA TYR A 462 11.80 18.07 -17.10
C TYR A 462 13.33 18.16 -17.02
N MET A 463 13.87 17.51 -16.01
CA MET A 463 15.29 17.21 -15.85
C MET A 463 15.52 15.77 -16.31
N VAL A 464 16.34 15.56 -17.34
CA VAL A 464 16.67 14.22 -17.83
C VAL A 464 17.93 13.74 -17.11
N VAL A 465 17.79 12.71 -16.28
CA VAL A 465 18.89 12.11 -15.50
C VAL A 465 19.15 10.68 -15.96
N GLN A 466 20.41 10.27 -15.91
CA GLN A 466 20.83 8.88 -16.07
C GLN A 466 21.62 8.46 -14.84
N ARG A 467 21.33 7.27 -14.31
CA ARG A 467 22.12 6.70 -13.20
C ARG A 467 23.51 6.30 -13.69
N VAL A 468 24.55 6.66 -12.95
CA VAL A 468 25.91 6.15 -13.20
C VAL A 468 25.99 4.74 -12.62
N VAL A 469 26.11 3.74 -13.49
CA VAL A 469 26.16 2.31 -13.13
C VAL A 469 27.59 1.89 -12.81
N ALA A 470 28.55 2.36 -13.60
CA ALA A 470 29.97 2.09 -13.38
C ALA A 470 30.85 3.25 -13.85
N GLU A 471 31.97 3.44 -13.17
CA GLU A 471 33.03 4.37 -13.54
C GLU A 471 34.30 3.58 -13.88
N ILE A 472 34.83 3.77 -15.09
CA ILE A 472 36.07 3.14 -15.56
C ILE A 472 37.13 4.23 -15.71
N PRO A 473 38.16 4.27 -14.85
CA PRO A 473 39.26 5.23 -14.99
C PRO A 473 40.17 4.82 -16.16
N LEU A 474 40.44 5.75 -17.07
CA LEU A 474 41.42 5.59 -18.15
C LEU A 474 42.82 5.94 -17.59
N LYS A 475 43.71 4.95 -17.50
CA LYS A 475 45.09 5.12 -17.04
C LYS A 475 46.04 5.13 -18.25
N GLY A 476 46.72 6.25 -18.51
CA GLY A 476 47.74 6.35 -19.58
C GLY A 476 47.17 6.72 -20.96
N ASP A 477 47.92 6.39 -22.02
CA ASP A 477 47.54 6.57 -23.44
C ASP A 477 46.58 5.45 -23.92
N THR A 478 45.52 5.21 -23.16
CA THR A 478 44.44 4.27 -23.53
C THR A 478 43.54 4.88 -24.58
N GLU A 479 43.34 4.20 -25.71
CA GLU A 479 42.38 4.61 -26.74
C GLU A 479 41.00 3.98 -26.47
N ALA A 480 39.95 4.80 -26.42
CA ALA A 480 38.57 4.34 -26.33
C ALA A 480 38.13 3.75 -27.68
N VAL A 481 37.59 2.54 -27.68
CA VAL A 481 37.15 1.84 -28.91
C VAL A 481 35.72 2.22 -29.30
N VAL A 482 34.97 2.79 -28.36
CA VAL A 482 33.54 3.09 -28.43
C VAL A 482 33.31 4.59 -28.59
N SER A 483 32.20 4.95 -29.24
CA SER A 483 31.79 6.35 -29.39
C SER A 483 30.88 6.79 -28.24
N GLU A 484 30.84 8.10 -28.00
CA GLU A 484 29.96 8.70 -27.00
C GLU A 484 28.49 8.49 -27.38
N GLY A 485 27.69 7.93 -26.48
CA GLY A 485 26.28 7.61 -26.70
C GLY A 485 25.99 6.16 -27.16
N ASP A 486 27.03 5.35 -27.40
CA ASP A 486 26.84 3.95 -27.80
C ASP A 486 26.26 3.12 -26.64
N LYS A 487 25.29 2.24 -26.98
CA LYS A 487 24.74 1.25 -26.05
C LYS A 487 25.62 0.00 -26.07
N ILE A 488 26.21 -0.32 -24.93
CA ILE A 488 27.07 -1.50 -24.74
C ILE A 488 26.39 -2.56 -23.88
N TYR A 489 26.76 -3.81 -24.13
CA TYR A 489 26.36 -4.97 -23.33
C TYR A 489 27.49 -5.39 -22.38
N ALA A 490 27.17 -6.09 -21.29
CA ALA A 490 28.18 -6.63 -20.40
C ALA A 490 29.16 -7.55 -21.16
N GLY A 491 30.46 -7.33 -20.98
CA GLY A 491 31.54 -8.06 -21.66
C GLY A 491 32.13 -7.37 -22.89
N SER A 492 31.53 -6.28 -23.41
CA SER A 492 32.08 -5.56 -24.56
C SER A 492 33.35 -4.78 -24.19
N ILE A 493 34.36 -4.78 -25.06
CA ILE A 493 35.62 -4.04 -24.88
C ILE A 493 35.36 -2.55 -25.10
N VAL A 494 35.64 -1.74 -24.07
CA VAL A 494 35.37 -0.31 -24.03
C VAL A 494 36.64 0.52 -24.31
N ALA A 495 37.80 0.07 -23.84
CA ALA A 495 39.08 0.73 -24.07
C ALA A 495 40.19 -0.29 -24.28
N LYS A 496 41.25 0.09 -25.00
CA LYS A 496 42.46 -0.73 -25.17
C LYS A 496 43.66 -0.02 -24.55
N ASP A 497 44.44 -0.76 -23.76
CA ASP A 497 45.75 -0.32 -23.29
C ASP A 497 46.79 -0.33 -24.43
N PRO A 498 47.88 0.45 -24.34
CA PRO A 498 48.99 0.43 -25.32
C PRO A 498 49.61 -0.97 -25.54
N SER A 499 49.40 -1.90 -24.61
CA SER A 499 49.85 -3.29 -24.68
C SER A 499 48.86 -4.24 -25.37
N GLY A 500 47.71 -3.74 -25.86
CA GLY A 500 46.68 -4.52 -26.57
C GLY A 500 45.68 -5.25 -25.66
N GLU A 501 45.77 -5.10 -24.34
CA GLU A 501 44.81 -5.66 -23.39
C GLU A 501 43.52 -4.81 -23.38
N GLY A 502 42.37 -5.47 -23.53
CA GLY A 502 41.06 -4.81 -23.66
C GLY A 502 40.33 -4.72 -22.32
N ILE A 503 39.95 -3.50 -21.93
CA ILE A 503 39.11 -3.26 -20.74
C ILE A 503 37.65 -3.50 -21.11
N ALA A 504 37.06 -4.59 -20.59
CA ALA A 504 35.66 -4.92 -20.81
C ALA A 504 34.73 -4.22 -19.80
N ALA A 505 33.56 -3.78 -20.26
CA ALA A 505 32.49 -3.31 -19.39
C ALA A 505 31.88 -4.47 -18.60
N LYS A 506 31.72 -4.30 -17.28
CA LYS A 506 31.01 -5.27 -16.44
C LYS A 506 29.49 -5.16 -16.52
N ASN A 507 28.97 -4.01 -16.92
CA ASN A 507 27.56 -3.68 -16.91
C ASN A 507 27.14 -3.14 -18.28
N ALA A 508 25.90 -3.42 -18.68
CA ALA A 508 25.30 -2.85 -19.87
C ALA A 508 24.85 -1.39 -19.60
N GLY A 509 24.91 -0.54 -20.62
CA GLY A 509 24.50 0.86 -20.51
C GLY A 509 24.95 1.73 -21.67
N PHE A 510 24.68 3.03 -21.57
CA PHE A 510 25.14 4.05 -22.51
C PHE A 510 26.49 4.61 -22.09
N ILE A 511 27.38 4.81 -23.05
CA ILE A 511 28.73 5.29 -22.77
C ILE A 511 28.81 6.81 -22.80
N LYS A 512 29.38 7.39 -21.75
CA LYS A 512 29.77 8.79 -21.70
C LYS A 512 31.27 8.91 -21.39
N ILE A 513 32.02 9.58 -22.25
CA ILE A 513 33.47 9.73 -22.12
C ILE A 513 33.78 11.13 -21.60
N GLU A 514 34.40 11.24 -20.43
CA GLU A 514 34.81 12.52 -19.85
C GLU A 514 36.30 12.51 -19.52
N LYS A 515 37.12 13.08 -20.42
CA LYS A 515 38.59 13.27 -20.36
C LYS A 515 39.42 12.04 -19.94
N LYS A 516 39.36 11.62 -18.67
CA LYS A 516 40.12 10.51 -18.06
C LYS A 516 39.22 9.40 -17.48
N LYS A 517 37.92 9.45 -17.70
CA LYS A 517 36.94 8.50 -17.15
C LYS A 517 35.90 8.15 -18.21
N ILE A 518 35.49 6.89 -18.22
CA ILE A 518 34.33 6.41 -18.97
C ILE A 518 33.23 6.07 -17.97
N TYR A 519 32.07 6.69 -18.13
CA TYR A 519 30.88 6.37 -17.35
C TYR A 519 29.98 5.45 -18.16
N VAL A 520 29.52 4.38 -17.52
CA VAL A 520 28.43 3.54 -18.02
C VAL A 520 27.15 4.05 -17.37
N LEU A 521 26.27 4.61 -18.19
CA LEU A 521 25.01 5.23 -17.78
C LEU A 521 23.84 4.25 -17.99
N GLY A 522 22.89 4.24 -17.07
CA GLY A 522 21.63 3.51 -17.21
C GLY A 522 20.66 4.19 -18.19
N ASP A 523 19.45 3.67 -18.28
CA ASP A 523 18.41 4.28 -19.11
C ASP A 523 18.02 5.68 -18.60
N PRO A 524 17.70 6.62 -19.52
CA PRO A 524 17.32 7.97 -19.15
C PRO A 524 15.95 8.02 -18.48
N HIS A 525 15.87 8.66 -17.32
CA HIS A 525 14.64 8.97 -16.60
C HIS A 525 14.42 10.48 -16.59
N SER A 526 13.21 10.93 -16.91
CA SER A 526 12.82 12.34 -16.81
C SER A 526 12.12 12.64 -15.48
N ILE A 527 12.59 13.65 -14.76
CA ILE A 527 12.00 14.12 -13.50
C ILE A 527 11.31 15.47 -13.75
N PRO A 528 10.01 15.62 -13.47
CA PRO A 528 9.33 16.91 -13.61
C PRO A 528 9.84 17.91 -12.56
N VAL A 529 10.11 19.14 -12.98
CA VAL A 529 10.59 20.24 -12.13
C VAL A 529 9.58 21.39 -12.20
N ASN A 530 9.06 21.79 -11.03
CA ASN A 530 8.14 22.92 -10.89
C ASN A 530 8.89 24.27 -10.92
N VAL A 531 8.16 25.36 -11.18
CA VAL A 531 8.72 26.72 -11.13
C VAL A 531 9.16 27.05 -9.70
N GLY A 532 10.31 27.69 -9.52
CA GLY A 532 10.81 28.05 -8.20
C GLY A 532 11.56 26.93 -7.48
N THR A 533 11.78 25.77 -8.12
CA THR A 533 12.54 24.67 -7.52
C THR A 533 14.02 25.05 -7.43
N GLU A 534 14.62 24.91 -6.25
CA GLU A 534 16.06 25.08 -6.04
C GLU A 534 16.80 23.81 -6.49
N ILE A 535 17.76 23.97 -7.40
CA ILE A 535 18.53 22.86 -7.97
C ILE A 535 19.95 22.88 -7.41
N TYR A 536 20.33 21.79 -6.75
CA TYR A 536 21.65 21.60 -6.14
C TYR A 536 22.66 20.92 -7.07
N ALA A 537 22.22 20.41 -8.22
CA ALA A 537 23.04 19.78 -9.26
C ALA A 537 23.43 20.77 -10.37
N LYS A 538 24.54 20.51 -11.07
CA LYS A 538 24.96 21.31 -12.25
C LYS A 538 24.91 20.44 -13.49
N GLU A 539 24.48 21.03 -14.61
CA GLU A 539 24.56 20.36 -15.91
C GLU A 539 26.01 19.90 -16.18
N GLY A 540 26.17 18.60 -16.47
CA GLY A 540 27.47 17.97 -16.71
C GLY A 540 28.29 17.59 -15.47
N ARG A 541 27.74 17.61 -14.24
CA ARG A 541 28.43 17.11 -13.02
C ARG A 541 27.53 16.46 -11.99
#